data_AF-M1ITN1-F1
#
_entry.id   AF-M1ITN1-F1
#
_cell.length_a   1.000
_cell.length_b   1.000
_cell.length_c   1.000
_cell.angle_alpha   90.00
_cell.angle_beta   90.00
_cell.angle_gamma   90.00
#
_symmetry.space_group_name_H-M   'P 1'
#
loop_
_entity.id
_entity.type
_entity.pdbx_description
1 polymer ?
#
loop_
_entity_poly.entity_id
_entity_poly.type
_entity_poly.pdbx_seq_one_letter_code
_entity_poly.pdbx_strand_id
1 'polypeptide(L)'
;MLVEPCVLNSDLFPFLKRLGYDYFLSEDGKQSLRRFTIVCNNTKALYNALKSTPKATIFVKPLSLDALKSAIIDHRVNAIILGRDNLSLFKKTMLSLISQYNKFVEVRLNEVTFDVIYRLITWSSRWIRFPLISSCAAKFNEVWSPYSKISLLTSLGASESDALNWVCNTPLELISQFKVNQV
;
A
#
# COMPACT_ATOMS: atom_id res chain seq x y z
N MET A 1 -5.45 17.82 2.04
CA MET A 1 -6.19 16.58 1.79
C MET A 1 -5.28 15.41 2.14
N LEU A 2 -5.60 14.64 3.17
CA LEU A 2 -4.83 13.47 3.60
C LEU A 2 -5.66 12.19 3.44
N VAL A 3 -4.99 11.11 3.05
CA VAL A 3 -5.62 9.82 2.74
C VAL A 3 -4.99 8.73 3.58
N GLU A 4 -5.82 7.94 4.26
CA GLU A 4 -5.39 6.67 4.85
C GLU A 4 -5.56 5.55 3.81
N PRO A 5 -4.48 4.96 3.28
CA PRO A 5 -4.58 3.96 2.20
C PRO A 5 -5.17 2.63 2.64
N CYS A 6 -5.31 2.38 3.94
CA CYS A 6 -5.85 1.13 4.44
C CYS A 6 -6.47 1.27 5.84
N VAL A 7 -7.74 0.93 5.94
CA VAL A 7 -8.45 0.73 7.20
C VAL A 7 -9.29 -0.55 7.08
N LEU A 8 -9.15 -1.46 8.04
CA LEU A 8 -9.89 -2.73 8.04
C LEU A 8 -11.25 -2.60 8.74
N ASN A 9 -11.44 -1.56 9.55
CA ASN A 9 -12.68 -1.29 10.28
C ASN A 9 -13.12 0.18 10.15
N SER A 10 -14.20 0.45 9.42
CA SER A 10 -14.69 1.83 9.21
C SER A 10 -15.25 2.50 10.46
N ASP A 11 -15.51 1.77 11.55
CA ASP A 11 -15.89 2.35 12.84
C ASP A 11 -14.75 3.23 13.41
N LEU A 12 -13.52 3.09 12.90
CA LEU A 12 -12.36 3.90 13.27
C LEU A 12 -12.31 5.27 12.59
N PHE A 13 -13.15 5.52 11.58
CA PHE A 13 -13.10 6.75 10.77
C PHE A 13 -13.27 8.05 11.57
N PRO A 14 -14.19 8.14 12.56
CA PRO A 14 -14.32 9.36 13.36
C PRO A 14 -13.02 9.73 14.07
N PHE A 15 -12.25 8.73 14.52
CA PHE A 15 -10.96 8.93 15.17
C PHE A 15 -9.88 9.33 14.16
N LEU A 16 -9.81 8.66 13.02
CA LEU A 16 -8.85 9.00 11.96
C LEU A 16 -9.09 10.43 11.42
N LYS A 17 -10.34 10.87 11.31
CA LYS A 17 -10.67 12.26 10.96
C LYS A 17 -10.12 13.25 11.97
N ARG A 18 -10.23 12.96 13.28
CA ARG A 18 -9.65 13.79 14.34
C ARG A 18 -8.12 13.82 14.30
N LEU A 19 -7.48 12.80 13.74
CA LEU A 19 -6.03 12.75 13.51
C LEU A 19 -5.59 13.45 12.22
N GLY A 20 -6.52 14.02 11.46
CA GLY A 20 -6.24 14.85 10.29
C GLY A 20 -6.45 14.17 8.93
N TYR A 21 -6.95 12.94 8.88
CA TYR A 21 -7.28 12.28 7.61
C TYR A 21 -8.62 12.76 7.03
N ASP A 22 -8.67 12.98 5.72
CA ASP A 22 -9.88 13.40 5.01
C ASP A 22 -10.57 12.24 4.30
N TYR A 23 -9.80 11.30 3.75
CA TYR A 23 -10.28 10.15 2.97
C TYR A 23 -9.66 8.83 3.43
N PHE A 24 -10.37 7.74 3.17
CA PHE A 24 -10.02 6.40 3.63
C PHE A 24 -10.29 5.39 2.52
N LEU A 25 -9.35 4.46 2.32
CA LEU A 25 -9.63 3.22 1.61
C LEU A 25 -9.95 2.13 2.65
N SER A 26 -11.08 1.45 2.48
CA SER A 26 -11.53 0.41 3.41
C SER A 26 -11.80 -0.93 2.75
N GLU A 27 -11.57 -1.99 3.52
CA GLU A 27 -11.81 -3.38 3.09
C GLU A 27 -13.12 -3.98 3.65
N ASP A 28 -13.82 -3.28 4.55
CA ASP A 28 -15.05 -3.77 5.17
C ASP A 28 -16.32 -3.61 4.30
N GLY A 29 -16.17 -3.01 3.11
CA GLY A 29 -17.23 -2.85 2.12
C GLY A 29 -18.31 -1.81 2.46
N LYS A 30 -18.21 -1.12 3.60
CA LYS A 30 -19.23 -0.17 4.09
C LYS A 30 -19.13 1.22 3.45
N GLN A 31 -18.14 1.47 2.60
CA GLN A 31 -17.79 2.80 2.09
C GLN A 31 -17.64 2.85 0.58
N SER A 32 -17.60 4.09 0.04
CA SER A 32 -17.53 4.37 -1.40
C SER A 32 -16.16 4.07 -2.00
N LEU A 33 -15.08 4.42 -1.30
CA LEU A 33 -13.71 4.10 -1.72
C LEU A 33 -13.30 2.74 -1.19
N ARG A 34 -13.61 1.72 -2.00
CA ARG A 34 -13.33 0.33 -1.69
C ARG A 34 -11.92 -0.06 -2.08
N ARG A 35 -11.30 -0.83 -1.21
CA ARG A 35 -10.04 -1.51 -1.43
C ARG A 35 -10.24 -3.00 -1.28
N PHE A 36 -9.55 -3.77 -2.10
CA PHE A 36 -9.49 -5.23 -1.96
C PHE A 36 -8.04 -5.68 -1.92
N THR A 37 -7.74 -6.56 -0.97
CA THR A 37 -6.45 -7.23 -0.89
C THR A 37 -6.55 -8.66 -1.37
N ILE A 38 -5.72 -9.00 -2.35
CA ILE A 38 -5.59 -10.35 -2.88
C ILE A 38 -4.28 -10.94 -2.38
N VAL A 39 -4.34 -12.02 -1.61
CA VAL A 39 -3.17 -12.82 -1.25
C VAL A 39 -3.09 -14.00 -2.22
N CYS A 40 -1.96 -14.17 -2.90
CA CYS A 40 -1.84 -15.22 -3.93
C CYS A 40 -0.42 -15.80 -4.00
N ASN A 41 -0.35 -17.10 -4.25
CA ASN A 41 0.90 -17.87 -4.37
C ASN A 41 1.28 -18.23 -5.81
N ASN A 42 0.44 -17.95 -6.81
CA ASN A 42 0.74 -18.17 -8.22
C ASN A 42 -0.13 -17.28 -9.13
N THR A 43 0.26 -17.21 -10.40
CA THR A 43 -0.40 -16.42 -11.44
C THR A 43 -1.86 -16.82 -11.68
N LYS A 44 -2.20 -18.11 -11.62
CA LYS A 44 -3.57 -18.58 -11.83
C LYS A 44 -4.51 -18.09 -10.72
N ALA A 45 -4.06 -18.18 -9.47
CA ALA A 45 -4.80 -17.69 -8.31
C ALA A 45 -5.03 -16.18 -8.39
N LEU A 46 -4.02 -15.41 -8.79
CA LEU A 46 -4.15 -13.97 -9.02
C LEU A 46 -5.22 -13.67 -10.07
N TYR A 47 -5.15 -14.29 -11.25
CA TYR A 47 -6.11 -14.01 -12.32
C TYR A 47 -7.54 -14.42 -11.97
N ASN A 48 -7.71 -15.53 -11.25
CA ASN A 48 -9.03 -15.95 -10.77
C ASN A 48 -9.60 -14.93 -9.78
N ALA A 49 -8.79 -14.47 -8.82
CA ALA A 49 -9.21 -13.45 -7.86
C ALA A 49 -9.59 -12.14 -8.58
N LEU A 50 -8.73 -11.65 -9.48
CA LEU A 50 -8.98 -10.41 -10.26
C LEU A 50 -10.27 -10.46 -11.09
N LYS A 51 -10.69 -11.63 -11.57
CA LYS A 51 -11.97 -11.78 -12.30
C LYS A 51 -13.19 -11.62 -11.38
N SER A 52 -13.06 -12.03 -10.13
CA SER A 52 -14.13 -11.98 -9.13
C SER A 52 -14.16 -10.67 -8.33
N THR A 53 -13.09 -9.88 -8.35
CA THR A 53 -13.01 -8.64 -7.59
C THR A 53 -13.87 -7.55 -8.25
N PRO A 54 -14.80 -6.92 -7.51
CA PRO A 54 -15.57 -5.79 -8.03
C PRO A 54 -14.66 -4.59 -8.31
N LYS A 55 -15.16 -3.58 -9.05
CA LYS A 55 -14.43 -2.35 -9.35
C LYS A 55 -14.02 -1.64 -8.04
N ALA A 56 -12.74 -1.74 -7.70
CA ALA A 56 -12.15 -1.26 -6.45
C ALA A 56 -10.64 -1.04 -6.63
N THR A 57 -9.99 -0.38 -5.66
CA THR A 57 -8.53 -0.29 -5.66
C THR A 57 -7.94 -1.63 -5.21
N ILE A 58 -7.16 -2.28 -6.07
CA ILE A 58 -6.67 -3.65 -5.85
C ILE A 58 -5.23 -3.62 -5.36
N PHE A 59 -5.03 -4.21 -4.20
CA PHE A 59 -3.72 -4.46 -3.61
C PHE A 59 -3.44 -5.96 -3.67
N VAL A 60 -2.20 -6.34 -3.95
CA VAL A 60 -1.81 -7.75 -4.02
C VAL A 60 -0.66 -8.02 -3.05
N LYS A 61 -0.80 -9.05 -2.21
CA LYS A 61 0.28 -9.62 -1.42
C LYS A 61 0.75 -10.93 -2.08
N PRO A 62 1.81 -10.88 -2.90
CA PRO A 62 2.31 -12.08 -3.57
C PRO A 62 3.13 -12.94 -2.61
N LEU A 63 3.00 -14.26 -2.72
CA LEU A 63 3.75 -15.26 -1.95
C LEU A 63 4.70 -16.08 -2.83
N SER A 64 4.83 -15.74 -4.12
CA SER A 64 5.80 -16.35 -5.05
C SER A 64 6.30 -15.34 -6.07
N LEU A 65 7.44 -15.65 -6.70
CA LEU A 65 8.03 -14.80 -7.75
C LEU A 65 7.10 -14.62 -8.95
N ASP A 66 6.43 -15.69 -9.38
CA ASP A 66 5.51 -15.63 -10.52
C ASP A 66 4.29 -14.76 -10.20
N ALA A 67 3.72 -14.91 -9.00
CA ALA A 67 2.64 -14.06 -8.54
C ALA A 67 3.07 -12.59 -8.46
N LEU A 68 4.26 -12.29 -7.92
CA LEU A 68 4.81 -10.94 -7.84
C LEU A 68 4.98 -10.33 -9.23
N LYS A 69 5.62 -11.05 -10.16
CA LYS A 69 5.83 -10.60 -11.53
C LYS A 69 4.50 -10.31 -12.23
N SER A 70 3.53 -11.23 -12.13
CA SER A 70 2.20 -11.04 -12.72
C SER A 70 1.48 -9.85 -12.10
N ALA A 71 1.55 -9.66 -10.79
CA ALA A 71 0.92 -8.53 -10.11
C ALA A 71 1.55 -7.18 -10.47
N ILE A 72 2.86 -7.13 -10.71
CA ILE A 72 3.53 -5.90 -11.17
C ILE A 72 3.08 -5.53 -12.60
N ILE A 73 2.96 -6.51 -13.49
CA ILE A 73 2.65 -6.27 -14.91
C ILE A 73 1.16 -5.98 -15.13
N ASP A 74 0.26 -6.57 -14.35
CA ASP A 74 -1.19 -6.39 -14.54
C ASP A 74 -1.64 -4.98 -14.14
N HIS A 75 -2.29 -4.27 -15.06
CA HIS A 75 -2.75 -2.89 -14.88
C HIS A 75 -3.92 -2.77 -13.89
N ARG A 76 -4.66 -3.86 -13.65
CA ARG A 76 -5.77 -3.88 -12.68
C ARG A 76 -5.28 -3.85 -11.24
N VAL A 77 -4.04 -4.28 -11.01
CA VAL A 77 -3.39 -4.23 -9.69
C VAL A 77 -2.79 -2.83 -9.50
N ASN A 78 -3.26 -2.10 -8.49
CA ASN A 78 -2.78 -0.75 -8.19
C ASN A 78 -1.50 -0.79 -7.36
N ALA A 79 -1.41 -1.71 -6.40
CA ALA A 79 -0.33 -1.74 -5.43
C ALA A 79 0.09 -3.16 -5.05
N ILE A 80 1.37 -3.32 -4.71
CA ILE A 80 1.94 -4.54 -4.15
C ILE A 80 2.17 -4.33 -2.66
N ILE A 81 1.70 -5.27 -1.84
CA ILE A 81 1.94 -5.26 -0.40
C ILE A 81 3.28 -5.94 -0.13
N LEU A 82 4.17 -5.19 0.51
CA LEU A 82 5.44 -5.66 1.03
C LEU A 82 5.27 -6.03 2.50
N GLY A 83 5.67 -7.24 2.85
CA GLY A 83 5.63 -7.78 4.20
C GLY A 83 6.82 -8.70 4.46
N ARG A 84 6.96 -9.17 5.70
CA ARG A 84 8.07 -10.02 6.11
C ARG A 84 8.10 -11.36 5.36
N ASP A 85 6.94 -11.92 5.12
CA ASP A 85 6.70 -13.21 4.46
C ASP A 85 7.04 -13.21 2.96
N ASN A 86 7.06 -12.05 2.31
CA ASN A 86 7.36 -11.93 0.89
C ASN A 86 8.59 -11.06 0.56
N LEU A 87 9.29 -10.56 1.58
CA LEU A 87 10.46 -9.69 1.43
C LEU A 87 11.54 -10.29 0.52
N SER A 88 11.76 -11.61 0.61
CA SER A 88 12.78 -12.34 -0.17
C SER A 88 12.51 -12.35 -1.69
N LEU A 89 11.27 -12.06 -2.10
CA LEU A 89 10.86 -12.00 -3.52
C LEU A 89 11.35 -10.70 -4.20
N PHE A 90 11.58 -9.63 -3.44
CA PHE A 90 11.93 -8.29 -3.93
C PHE A 90 13.42 -8.18 -4.26
N LYS A 91 13.90 -9.03 -5.16
CA LYS A 91 15.25 -8.96 -5.73
C LYS A 91 15.36 -7.78 -6.70
N LYS A 92 16.60 -7.38 -7.03
CA LYS A 92 16.91 -6.27 -7.96
C LYS A 92 16.08 -6.31 -9.26
N THR A 93 15.85 -7.50 -9.83
CA THR A 93 15.04 -7.68 -11.04
C THR A 93 13.58 -7.30 -10.83
N MET A 94 12.96 -7.71 -9.72
CA MET A 94 11.58 -7.35 -9.38
C MET A 94 11.45 -5.88 -8.99
N LEU A 95 12.42 -5.34 -8.26
CA LEU A 95 12.49 -3.92 -7.94
C LEU A 95 12.60 -3.05 -9.21
N SER A 96 13.42 -3.47 -10.18
CA SER A 96 13.50 -2.81 -11.48
C SER A 96 12.18 -2.87 -12.24
N LEU A 97 11.47 -4.00 -12.16
CA LEU A 97 10.16 -4.15 -12.78
C LEU A 97 9.11 -3.25 -12.12
N ILE A 98 9.10 -3.15 -10.79
CA ILE A 98 8.25 -2.21 -10.03
C ILE A 98 8.47 -0.77 -10.51
N SER A 99 9.74 -0.36 -10.66
CA SER A 99 10.11 0.95 -11.17
C SER A 99 9.59 1.18 -12.59
N GLN A 100 9.81 0.22 -13.50
CA GLN A 100 9.38 0.30 -14.90
C GLN A 100 7.85 0.43 -15.04
N TYR A 101 7.10 -0.32 -14.23
CA TYR A 101 5.64 -0.33 -14.26
C TYR A 101 5.01 0.70 -13.31
N ASN A 102 5.82 1.56 -12.67
CA ASN A 102 5.34 2.60 -11.75
C ASN A 102 4.39 2.06 -10.68
N LYS A 103 4.64 0.85 -10.18
CA LYS A 103 3.71 0.18 -9.27
C LYS A 103 3.86 0.73 -7.85
N PHE A 104 2.75 0.99 -7.18
CA PHE A 104 2.76 1.36 -5.77
C PHE A 104 3.24 0.17 -4.93
N VAL A 105 3.99 0.46 -3.86
CA VAL A 105 4.41 -0.55 -2.89
C VAL A 105 3.97 -0.13 -1.50
N GLU A 106 3.11 -0.91 -0.89
CA GLU A 106 2.58 -0.63 0.44
C GLU A 106 3.30 -1.43 1.52
N VAL A 107 3.58 -0.75 2.63
CA VAL A 107 3.88 -1.37 3.92
C VAL A 107 2.74 -1.07 4.91
N ARG A 108 2.27 -2.12 5.60
CA ARG A 108 1.17 -2.07 6.55
C ARG A 108 1.66 -2.11 7.98
N LEU A 109 1.41 -1.05 8.76
CA LEU A 109 1.97 -0.91 10.09
C LEU A 109 1.42 -1.91 11.12
N ASN A 110 0.23 -2.48 10.91
CA ASN A 110 -0.37 -3.48 11.79
C ASN A 110 0.34 -4.86 11.78
N GLU A 111 1.12 -5.17 10.74
CA GLU A 111 1.72 -6.50 10.52
C GLU A 111 3.24 -6.46 10.24
N VAL A 112 3.85 -5.28 10.28
CA VAL A 112 5.22 -5.08 9.79
C VAL A 112 6.27 -5.11 10.90
N THR A 113 7.48 -5.49 10.52
CA THR A 113 8.70 -5.41 11.32
C THR A 113 9.62 -4.29 10.82
N PHE A 114 10.47 -3.75 11.69
CA PHE A 114 11.36 -2.62 11.35
C PHE A 114 12.23 -2.86 10.11
N ASP A 115 12.68 -4.09 9.88
CA ASP A 115 13.49 -4.46 8.70
C ASP A 115 12.76 -4.24 7.38
N VAL A 116 11.44 -4.45 7.34
CA VAL A 116 10.65 -4.24 6.12
C VAL A 116 10.51 -2.74 5.81
N ILE A 117 10.29 -1.90 6.83
CA ILE A 117 10.25 -0.44 6.65
C ILE A 117 11.61 0.08 6.19
N TYR A 118 12.69 -0.38 6.81
CA TYR A 118 14.05 -0.01 6.42
C TYR A 118 14.36 -0.39 4.96
N ARG A 119 13.91 -1.57 4.53
CA ARG A 119 14.03 -2.03 3.14
C ARG A 119 13.24 -1.15 2.18
N LEU A 120 12.01 -0.79 2.53
CA LEU A 120 11.22 0.16 1.75
C LEU A 120 11.97 1.48 1.58
N ILE A 121 12.45 2.09 2.68
CA ILE A 121 13.21 3.35 2.65
C ILE A 121 14.41 3.25 1.70
N THR A 122 15.22 2.21 1.89
CA THR A 122 16.41 1.97 1.06
C THR A 122 16.03 1.83 -0.41
N TRP A 123 14.95 1.10 -0.71
CA TRP A 123 14.54 0.82 -2.08
C TRP A 123 13.83 1.99 -2.76
N SER A 124 13.20 2.87 -2.00
CA SER A 124 12.53 4.07 -2.53
C SER A 124 13.47 5.08 -3.14
N SER A 125 14.74 5.12 -2.72
CA SER A 125 15.76 5.97 -3.32
C SER A 125 16.01 5.71 -4.83
N ARG A 126 15.69 4.51 -5.32
CA ARG A 126 16.06 4.09 -6.68
C ARG A 126 15.00 3.31 -7.44
N TRP A 127 14.23 2.46 -6.76
CA TRP A 127 13.37 1.47 -7.41
C TRP A 127 11.89 1.70 -7.13
N ILE A 128 11.54 2.12 -5.92
CA ILE A 128 10.15 2.29 -5.51
C ILE A 128 9.79 3.77 -5.54
N ARG A 129 9.24 4.22 -6.67
CA ARG A 129 8.80 5.61 -6.84
C ARG A 129 7.60 5.97 -5.97
N PHE A 130 6.70 5.01 -5.73
CA PHE A 130 5.43 5.24 -5.03
C PHE A 130 5.28 4.34 -3.80
N PRO A 131 6.08 4.56 -2.75
CA PRO A 131 5.89 3.88 -1.48
C PRO A 131 4.64 4.39 -0.75
N LEU A 132 3.90 3.49 -0.12
CA LEU A 132 2.72 3.79 0.69
C LEU A 132 2.93 3.24 2.10
N ILE A 133 2.63 4.06 3.11
CA ILE A 133 2.60 3.63 4.51
C ILE A 133 1.17 3.74 5.02
N SER A 134 0.58 2.59 5.34
CA SER A 134 -0.79 2.53 5.85
C SER A 134 -0.85 1.92 7.23
N SER A 135 -1.84 2.32 8.01
CA SER A 135 -2.09 1.71 9.31
C SER A 135 -2.67 0.31 9.16
N CYS A 136 -3.55 0.12 8.17
CA CYS A 136 -4.40 -1.08 8.06
C CYS A 136 -5.07 -1.44 9.39
N ALA A 137 -5.52 -0.42 10.12
CA ALA A 137 -6.04 -0.60 11.47
C ALA A 137 -7.38 -1.38 11.44
N ALA A 138 -7.46 -2.46 12.21
CA ALA A 138 -8.70 -3.14 12.58
C ALA A 138 -9.19 -2.69 13.97
N LYS A 139 -8.26 -2.25 14.83
CA LYS A 139 -8.52 -1.80 16.20
C LYS A 139 -8.00 -0.38 16.43
N PHE A 140 -8.53 0.28 17.47
CA PHE A 140 -8.17 1.66 17.79
C PHE A 140 -6.68 1.86 18.08
N ASN A 141 -6.04 0.92 18.77
CA ASN A 141 -4.61 0.98 19.11
C ASN A 141 -3.67 0.73 17.90
N GLU A 142 -4.21 0.36 16.74
CA GLU A 142 -3.46 0.17 15.49
C GLU A 142 -3.52 1.42 14.60
N VAL A 143 -4.23 2.47 15.05
CA VAL A 143 -4.34 3.72 14.32
C VAL A 143 -3.04 4.52 14.43
N TRP A 144 -2.54 5.01 13.30
CA TRP A 144 -1.39 5.91 13.27
C TRP A 144 -1.80 7.26 12.72
N SER A 145 -1.38 8.34 13.39
CA SER A 145 -1.52 9.68 12.83
C SER A 145 -0.51 9.90 11.68
N PRO A 146 -0.78 10.83 10.75
CA PRO A 146 0.18 11.19 9.71
C PRO A 146 1.54 11.59 10.29
N TYR A 147 1.52 12.42 11.35
CA TYR A 147 2.73 12.86 12.04
C TYR A 147 3.54 11.69 12.63
N SER A 148 2.86 10.72 13.26
CA SER A 148 3.52 9.53 13.81
C SER A 148 4.18 8.68 12.71
N LYS A 149 3.54 8.56 11.54
CA LYS A 149 4.13 7.86 10.38
C LYS A 149 5.37 8.58 9.87
N ILE A 150 5.31 9.90 9.73
CA ILE A 150 6.46 10.72 9.31
C ILE A 150 7.61 10.56 10.30
N SER A 151 7.34 10.72 11.59
CA SER A 151 8.33 10.57 12.66
C SER A 151 8.96 9.18 12.68
N LEU A 152 8.19 8.13 12.43
CA LEU A 152 8.70 6.76 12.34
C LEU A 152 9.67 6.63 11.15
N LEU A 153 9.28 7.11 9.97
CA LEU A 153 10.08 7.03 8.76
C LEU A 153 11.40 7.80 8.89
N THR A 154 11.35 9.03 9.41
CA THR A 154 12.55 9.86 9.61
C THR A 154 13.49 9.26 10.64
N SER A 155 12.94 8.69 11.73
CA SER A 155 13.75 7.98 12.74
C SER A 155 14.43 6.72 12.19
N LEU A 156 13.89 6.15 11.11
CA LEU A 156 14.46 4.99 10.42
C LEU A 156 15.34 5.37 9.20
N GLY A 157 15.60 6.66 9.00
CA GLY A 157 16.55 7.16 8.01
C GLY A 157 15.95 7.69 6.70
N ALA A 158 14.63 7.82 6.59
CA ALA A 158 14.04 8.57 5.49
C ALA A 158 14.33 10.07 5.65
N SER A 159 14.53 10.80 4.54
CA SER A 159 14.52 12.26 4.59
C SER A 159 13.13 12.76 5.00
N GLU A 160 13.06 13.92 5.66
CA GLU A 160 11.77 14.51 6.04
C GLU A 160 10.89 14.78 4.82
N SER A 161 11.48 15.25 3.71
CA SER A 161 10.78 15.46 2.45
C SER A 161 10.20 14.18 1.86
N ASP A 162 10.96 13.07 1.90
CA ASP A 162 10.48 11.78 1.42
C ASP A 162 9.36 11.26 2.32
N ALA A 163 9.55 11.31 3.64
CA ALA A 163 8.54 10.87 4.60
C ALA A 163 7.22 11.65 4.45
N LEU A 164 7.29 12.98 4.30
CA LEU A 164 6.14 13.83 4.00
C LEU A 164 5.49 13.43 2.67
N ASN A 165 6.29 13.22 1.62
CA ASN A 165 5.77 12.85 0.31
C ASN A 165 5.03 11.50 0.36
N TRP A 166 5.59 10.49 1.01
CA TRP A 166 5.02 9.14 1.07
C TRP A 166 3.76 9.06 1.93
N VAL A 167 3.67 9.88 2.98
CA VAL A 167 2.51 9.89 3.89
C VAL A 167 1.40 10.81 3.36
N CYS A 168 1.74 11.93 2.73
CA CYS A 168 0.77 12.95 2.34
C CYS A 168 0.43 12.94 0.85
N ASN A 169 1.41 12.82 -0.04
CA ASN A 169 1.22 13.03 -1.48
C ASN A 169 1.00 11.71 -2.24
N THR A 170 1.80 10.69 -2.00
CA THR A 170 1.70 9.40 -2.72
C THR A 170 0.32 8.74 -2.58
N PRO A 171 -0.37 8.79 -1.41
CA PRO A 171 -1.75 8.33 -1.30
C PRO A 171 -2.75 9.10 -2.16
N LEU A 172 -2.52 10.39 -2.41
CA LEU A 172 -3.36 11.21 -3.30
C LEU A 172 -3.19 10.77 -4.76
N GLU A 173 -1.96 10.45 -5.16
CA GLU A 173 -1.66 9.90 -6.49
C GLU A 173 -2.34 8.54 -6.72
N LEU A 174 -2.39 7.69 -5.69
CA LEU A 174 -3.12 6.43 -5.76
C LEU A 174 -4.62 6.67 -6.06
N ILE A 175 -5.26 7.60 -5.32
CA ILE A 175 -6.68 7.90 -5.51
C ILE A 175 -6.94 8.55 -6.87
N SER A 176 -6.06 9.44 -7.34
CA SER A 176 -6.25 10.11 -8.63
C SER A 176 -6.23 9.10 -9.79
N GLN A 177 -5.30 8.14 -9.78
CA GLN A 177 -5.26 7.06 -10.77
C GLN A 177 -6.50 6.17 -10.71
N PHE A 178 -7.01 5.89 -9.51
CA PHE A 178 -8.24 5.11 -9.36
C PHE A 178 -9.45 5.81 -9.97
N LYS A 179 -9.61 7.12 -9.75
CA LYS A 179 -10.72 7.91 -10.31
C LYS A 179 -10.67 7.99 -11.83
N VAL A 180 -9.48 8.11 -12.43
CA VAL A 180 -9.30 8.11 -13.88
C VAL A 180 -9.73 6.78 -14.51
N ASN A 181 -9.40 5.66 -13.86
CA ASN A 181 -9.80 4.33 -14.32
C ASN A 181 -11.30 4.02 -14.11
N GLN A 182 -12.09 4.98 -13.61
CA GLN A 182 -13.53 4.82 -13.48
C GLN A 182 -14.35 5.37 -14.65
N VAL A 183 -13.78 6.29 -15.45
CA VAL A 183 -14.37 6.88 -16.65
C VAL A 183 -14.10 5.99 -17.86
#